data_AF-A0A080WQD8-F1
#
_entry.id   AF-A0A080WQD8-F1
#
_cell.length_a   1.000
_cell.length_b   1.000
_cell.length_c   1.000
_cell.angle_alpha   90.00
_cell.angle_beta   90.00
_cell.angle_gamma   90.00
#
_symmetry.space_group_name_H-M   'P 1'
#
loop_
_entity.id
_entity.type
_entity.pdbx_description
1 polymer ?
#
loop_
_entity_poly.entity_id
_entity_poly.type
_entity_poly.pdbx_seq_one_letter_code
_entity_poly.pdbx_strand_id
1 'polypeptide(L)'
;MGFFRRKEGRAASNNNNNNNNNIHHHFEKDGQESVFSNSSSRASSTSARLPVSSIRSSNNSPTSHPIPEATMAPPPDPNLDPAAYLRSIHAVRQRCGLVMEKAKENQLNHFDVDMSKFQTTAQYIVSIIKRDYAPDFQSIPDHGRWQHFDVGGKPRINQLLQSWPSTIDNLERARRLIDLFLVSVLLDAGAGNTWSYKSKESGKVYRRSEGLAVASLEMFKAGMFSSDHTEPCQVDGAGLRRLTVGALAKRMQHSEENPLAGLEGRAGLLARLADALNNQELFGVDARPGNMLGRCFMLFSPFPPPTIRYCSTKCLLDYLLSHPSTLASSVPIIPVPLLWNVLMDGLSPIWPPSRTQIDGISIGDAWPCKAMPSSPPPQNRGKTLSLSTS
;
A
#
# COMPACT_ATOMS: atom_id res chain seq x y z
N MET A 1 25.97 17.79 -0.59
CA MET A 1 25.76 17.53 0.85
C MET A 1 24.26 17.57 1.13
N GLY A 2 23.67 16.44 1.51
CA GLY A 2 22.25 16.33 1.86
C GLY A 2 22.10 15.55 3.17
N PHE A 3 20.90 15.50 3.72
CA PHE A 3 20.60 14.75 4.95
C PHE A 3 21.03 13.28 4.87
N PHE A 4 21.00 12.70 3.66
CA PHE A 4 21.58 11.40 3.34
C PHE A 4 22.87 11.58 2.53
N ARG A 5 23.93 10.86 2.91
CA ARG A 5 25.18 10.79 2.16
C ARG A 5 25.44 9.36 1.71
N ARG A 6 25.57 9.12 0.40
CA ARG A 6 25.94 7.80 -0.12
C ARG A 6 27.35 7.44 0.39
N LYS A 7 27.53 6.20 0.87
CA LYS A 7 28.86 5.68 1.17
C LYS A 7 29.59 5.40 -0.15
N GLU A 8 30.74 6.02 -0.34
CA GLU A 8 31.67 5.62 -1.39
C GLU A 8 32.14 4.19 -1.09
N GLY A 9 32.18 3.33 -2.11
CA GLY A 9 32.23 1.89 -1.92
C GLY A 9 33.42 1.44 -1.06
N ARG A 10 33.15 0.78 0.07
CA ARG A 10 34.03 -0.32 0.51
C ARG A 10 33.98 -1.35 -0.62
N ALA A 11 35.02 -1.40 -1.43
CA ALA A 11 35.25 -2.51 -2.34
C ALA A 11 35.06 -3.80 -1.53
N ALA A 12 34.24 -4.72 -2.03
CA ALA A 12 34.19 -6.06 -1.50
C ALA A 12 35.62 -6.60 -1.50
N SER A 13 36.16 -6.90 -0.32
CA SER A 13 37.45 -7.58 -0.19
C SER A 13 37.27 -8.95 -0.84
N ASN A 14 37.81 -9.08 -2.05
CA ASN A 14 37.81 -10.30 -2.84
C ASN A 14 38.87 -11.22 -2.24
N ASN A 15 38.50 -12.03 -1.24
CA ASN A 15 39.34 -13.15 -0.86
C ASN A 15 39.04 -14.31 -1.82
N ASN A 16 39.79 -14.32 -2.93
CA ASN A 16 39.87 -15.47 -3.83
C ASN A 16 40.49 -16.64 -3.06
N ASN A 17 39.72 -17.70 -2.85
CA ASN A 17 40.24 -19.05 -3.01
C ASN A 17 39.16 -19.94 -3.63
N ASN A 18 39.55 -20.56 -4.75
CA ASN A 18 38.75 -21.37 -5.66
C ASN A 18 38.03 -22.55 -4.97
N ASN A 19 36.78 -22.79 -5.34
CA ASN A 19 36.43 -24.00 -6.10
C ASN A 19 35.05 -23.88 -6.78
N ASN A 20 35.03 -24.27 -8.05
CA ASN A 20 33.93 -24.21 -8.99
C ASN A 20 32.69 -25.01 -8.56
N ASN A 21 31.49 -24.44 -8.77
CA ASN A 21 30.47 -25.03 -9.64
C ASN A 21 29.40 -23.98 -10.02
N ASN A 22 29.15 -23.90 -11.34
CA ASN A 22 28.30 -22.93 -12.03
C ASN A 22 26.80 -23.08 -11.73
N ILE A 23 26.14 -21.96 -11.37
CA ILE A 23 24.80 -21.60 -11.87
C ILE A 23 24.79 -20.08 -12.08
N HIS A 24 24.71 -19.66 -13.35
CA HIS A 24 24.67 -18.26 -13.77
C HIS A 24 23.33 -17.60 -13.37
N HIS A 25 23.38 -16.60 -12.48
CA HIS A 25 22.36 -15.56 -12.38
C HIS A 25 23.00 -14.22 -12.77
N HIS A 26 22.53 -13.66 -13.88
CA HIS A 26 22.99 -12.37 -14.39
C HIS A 26 22.44 -11.25 -13.50
N PHE A 27 23.31 -10.61 -12.73
CA PHE A 27 23.06 -9.31 -12.12
C PHE A 27 23.89 -8.27 -12.89
N GLU A 28 23.24 -7.39 -13.64
CA GLU A 28 23.89 -6.22 -14.20
C GLU A 28 24.19 -5.20 -13.08
N LYS A 29 25.40 -4.64 -13.17
CA LYS A 29 26.04 -3.82 -12.17
C LYS A 29 26.33 -2.47 -12.81
N ASP A 30 25.33 -1.61 -12.92
CA ASP A 30 25.52 -0.28 -13.48
C ASP A 30 25.92 0.72 -12.38
N GLY A 31 27.23 0.95 -12.30
CA GLY A 31 27.80 2.13 -11.70
C GLY A 31 28.41 2.98 -12.81
N GLN A 32 27.76 4.09 -13.16
CA GLN A 32 28.45 5.26 -13.70
C GLN A 32 27.61 6.53 -13.53
N GLU A 33 28.34 7.64 -13.51
CA GLU A 33 28.05 8.92 -12.89
C GLU A 33 26.83 9.66 -13.45
N SER A 34 25.94 10.12 -12.56
CA SER A 34 24.99 11.18 -12.90
C SER A 34 25.61 12.52 -12.55
N VAL A 35 26.16 13.20 -13.56
CA VAL A 35 26.45 14.63 -13.52
C VAL A 35 25.16 15.38 -13.20
N PHE A 36 25.19 16.23 -12.17
CA PHE A 36 24.07 17.08 -11.79
C PHE A 36 23.78 18.09 -12.91
N SER A 37 22.85 17.77 -13.81
CA SER A 37 22.21 18.76 -14.68
C SER A 37 21.08 19.44 -13.91
N ASN A 38 21.37 20.64 -13.43
CA ASN A 38 20.41 21.61 -12.92
C ASN A 38 19.45 22.03 -14.04
N SER A 39 18.34 21.30 -14.19
CA SER A 39 17.15 21.80 -14.89
C SER A 39 15.90 21.07 -14.44
N SER A 40 15.58 21.16 -13.15
CA SER A 40 14.21 20.90 -12.69
C SER A 40 13.42 22.21 -12.74
N SER A 41 12.85 22.51 -13.90
CA SER A 41 11.67 23.37 -13.97
C SER A 41 10.53 22.62 -13.28
N ARG A 42 10.47 22.73 -11.95
CA ARG A 42 9.27 22.41 -11.17
C ARG A 42 8.18 23.38 -11.64
N ALA A 43 7.37 22.94 -12.59
CA ALA A 43 6.10 23.57 -12.86
C ALA A 43 5.29 23.50 -11.56
N SER A 44 5.12 24.64 -10.91
CA SER A 44 4.14 24.83 -9.84
C SER A 44 2.79 24.43 -10.42
N SER A 45 2.33 23.23 -10.12
CA SER A 45 0.96 22.82 -10.43
C SER A 45 0.04 23.55 -9.46
N THR A 46 -0.38 24.76 -9.84
CA THR A 46 -1.65 25.30 -9.40
C THR A 46 -2.72 24.35 -9.92
N SER A 47 -3.06 23.34 -9.11
CA SER A 47 -4.28 22.57 -9.34
C SER A 47 -5.42 23.57 -9.41
N ALA A 48 -6.18 23.49 -10.50
CA ALA A 48 -7.42 24.23 -10.65
C ALA A 48 -8.26 23.99 -9.39
N ARG A 49 -8.48 25.07 -8.63
CA ARG A 49 -9.42 25.11 -7.52
C ARG A 49 -10.76 24.60 -8.03
N LEU A 50 -11.23 23.49 -7.50
CA LEU A 50 -12.62 23.10 -7.60
C LEU A 50 -13.31 23.36 -6.26
N PRO A 51 -14.58 23.77 -6.29
CA PRO A 51 -15.37 23.86 -5.09
C PRO A 51 -15.54 22.43 -4.57
N VAL A 52 -15.02 22.16 -3.38
CA VAL A 52 -15.57 21.07 -2.57
C VAL A 52 -17.03 21.45 -2.39
N SER A 53 -17.93 20.77 -3.10
CA SER A 53 -19.33 20.77 -2.73
C SER A 53 -19.34 20.28 -1.29
N SER A 54 -19.60 21.21 -0.38
CA SER A 54 -19.74 20.94 1.04
C SER A 54 -20.61 19.70 1.18
N ILE A 55 -20.03 18.63 1.70
CA ILE A 55 -20.77 17.88 2.70
C ILE A 55 -21.12 18.96 3.71
N ARG A 56 -22.37 19.45 3.68
CA ARG A 56 -22.95 20.17 4.80
C ARG A 56 -22.90 19.17 5.95
N SER A 57 -21.75 19.10 6.63
CA SER A 57 -21.76 18.81 8.05
C SER A 57 -22.61 19.93 8.63
N SER A 58 -23.88 19.59 8.89
CA SER A 58 -24.72 20.34 9.81
C SER A 58 -23.86 20.76 11.00
N ASN A 59 -23.94 22.03 11.38
CA ASN A 59 -23.28 22.66 12.53
C ASN A 59 -23.70 22.05 13.89
N ASN A 60 -23.67 20.73 14.01
CA ASN A 60 -23.50 20.05 15.27
C ASN A 60 -22.06 19.58 15.27
N SER A 61 -21.20 20.30 16.00
CA SER A 61 -19.97 19.72 16.52
C SER A 61 -20.33 18.34 17.07
N PRO A 62 -19.84 17.22 16.49
CA PRO A 62 -19.91 15.99 17.24
C PRO A 62 -19.02 16.28 18.45
N THR A 63 -19.62 16.31 19.63
CA THR A 63 -18.90 16.16 20.88
C THR A 63 -17.85 15.10 20.63
N SER A 64 -16.57 15.49 20.62
CA SER A 64 -15.45 14.59 20.45
C SER A 64 -15.47 13.67 21.66
N HIS A 65 -16.26 12.59 21.58
CA HIS A 65 -16.17 11.51 22.53
C HIS A 65 -14.71 11.07 22.45
N PRO A 66 -13.94 11.18 23.54
CA PRO A 66 -12.58 10.66 23.54
C PRO A 66 -12.67 9.21 23.09
N ILE A 67 -11.95 8.86 22.03
CA ILE A 67 -11.83 7.45 21.65
C ILE A 67 -11.25 6.76 22.90
N PRO A 68 -11.97 5.82 23.53
CA PRO A 68 -11.48 5.11 24.68
C PRO A 68 -10.08 4.56 24.38
N GLU A 69 -9.14 4.78 25.30
CA GLU A 69 -7.79 4.25 25.16
C GLU A 69 -7.87 2.73 25.33
N ALA A 70 -8.05 2.03 24.22
CA ALA A 70 -8.11 0.58 24.17
C ALA A 70 -6.69 0.03 24.34
N THR A 71 -6.48 -0.81 25.35
CA THR A 71 -5.20 -1.51 25.51
C THR A 71 -4.98 -2.45 24.32
N MET A 72 -3.90 -2.22 23.57
CA MET A 72 -3.52 -3.10 22.47
C MET A 72 -2.97 -4.42 23.03
N ALA A 73 -3.39 -5.54 22.47
CA ALA A 73 -2.82 -6.84 22.81
C ALA A 73 -1.30 -6.85 22.54
N PRO A 74 -0.49 -7.48 23.40
CA PRO A 74 0.95 -7.56 23.18
C PRO A 74 1.29 -8.34 21.89
N PRO A 75 2.46 -8.10 21.29
CA PRO A 75 2.91 -8.89 20.15
C PRO A 75 3.11 -10.37 20.52
N PRO A 76 3.01 -11.28 19.54
CA PRO A 76 3.44 -12.67 19.71
C PRO A 76 4.89 -12.76 20.21
N ASP A 77 5.21 -13.80 21.00
CA ASP A 77 6.58 -14.03 21.46
C ASP A 77 7.46 -14.48 20.28
N PRO A 78 8.50 -13.72 19.90
CA PRO A 78 9.36 -14.06 18.78
C PRO A 78 10.16 -15.36 18.97
N ASN A 79 10.30 -15.88 20.19
CA ASN A 79 11.00 -17.15 20.44
C ASN A 79 10.07 -18.36 20.26
N LEU A 80 8.76 -18.16 20.37
CA LEU A 80 7.76 -19.23 20.18
C LEU A 80 7.19 -19.21 18.77
N ASP A 81 6.90 -18.01 18.24
CA ASP A 81 6.38 -17.83 16.88
C ASP A 81 7.03 -16.60 16.21
N PRO A 82 8.24 -16.76 15.66
CA PRO A 82 8.96 -15.67 14.99
C PRO A 82 8.20 -15.13 13.77
N ALA A 83 7.44 -15.98 13.07
CA ALA A 83 6.68 -15.58 11.88
C ALA A 83 5.49 -14.69 12.25
N ALA A 84 4.68 -15.09 13.24
CA ALA A 84 3.57 -14.27 13.73
C ALA A 84 4.06 -12.96 14.35
N TYR A 85 5.18 -12.98 15.07
CA TYR A 85 5.81 -11.76 15.56
C TYR A 85 6.16 -10.82 14.39
N LEU A 86 6.92 -11.26 13.39
CA LEU A 86 7.35 -10.40 12.28
C LEU A 86 6.20 -9.90 11.40
N ARG A 87 5.09 -10.66 11.35
CA ARG A 87 3.87 -10.24 10.65
C ARG A 87 3.02 -9.26 11.46
N SER A 88 3.36 -8.97 12.73
CA SER A 88 2.61 -8.03 13.57
C SER A 88 2.99 -6.56 13.33
N ILE A 89 2.03 -5.65 13.51
CA ILE A 89 2.26 -4.20 13.45
C ILE A 89 3.29 -3.71 14.50
N HIS A 90 3.36 -4.40 15.64
CA HIS A 90 4.34 -4.12 16.70
C HIS A 90 5.77 -4.38 16.21
N ALA A 91 6.00 -5.49 15.51
CA ALA A 91 7.31 -5.79 14.95
C ALA A 91 7.71 -4.74 13.92
N VAL A 92 6.80 -4.25 13.08
CA VAL A 92 7.10 -3.14 12.15
C VAL A 92 7.68 -1.94 12.92
N ARG A 93 7.00 -1.49 13.99
CA ARG A 93 7.48 -0.37 14.82
C ARG A 93 8.83 -0.67 15.48
N GLN A 94 8.97 -1.84 16.11
CA GLN A 94 10.18 -2.23 16.84
C GLN A 94 11.38 -2.37 15.90
N ARG A 95 11.22 -3.06 14.76
CA ARG A 95 12.30 -3.31 13.80
C ARG A 95 12.73 -2.03 13.08
N CYS A 96 11.80 -1.14 12.74
CA CYS A 96 12.13 0.19 12.23
C CYS A 96 12.94 1.03 13.24
N GLY A 97 12.63 0.92 14.53
CA GLY A 97 13.41 1.57 15.59
C GLY A 97 14.88 1.12 15.60
N LEU A 98 15.13 -0.18 15.45
CA LEU A 98 16.50 -0.70 15.39
C LEU A 98 17.27 -0.20 14.16
N VAL A 99 16.60 -0.10 13.00
CA VAL A 99 17.20 0.48 11.79
C VAL A 99 17.50 1.96 12.00
N MET A 100 16.63 2.70 12.68
CA MET A 100 16.84 4.12 13.01
C MET A 100 18.05 4.33 13.92
N GLU A 101 18.24 3.51 14.96
CA GLU A 101 19.43 3.61 15.82
C GLU A 101 20.71 3.35 15.03
N LYS A 102 20.72 2.36 14.15
CA LYS A 102 21.85 2.12 13.23
C LYS A 102 22.08 3.27 12.26
N ALA A 103 21.01 3.95 11.83
CA ALA A 103 21.10 5.12 10.97
C ALA A 103 21.80 6.29 11.69
N LYS A 104 21.44 6.55 12.95
CA LYS A 104 22.07 7.59 13.79
C LYS A 104 23.55 7.32 14.04
N GLU A 105 23.94 6.05 14.14
CA GLU A 105 25.32 5.61 14.36
C GLU A 105 26.12 5.40 13.06
N ASN A 106 25.57 5.76 11.90
CA ASN A 106 26.23 5.57 10.59
C ASN A 106 26.62 4.10 10.29
N GLN A 107 25.83 3.15 10.80
CA GLN A 107 26.03 1.71 10.65
C GLN A 107 25.22 1.08 9.51
N LEU A 108 24.55 1.89 8.68
CA LEU A 108 23.87 1.40 7.49
C LEU A 108 24.87 1.09 6.37
N ASN A 109 24.46 0.23 5.43
CA ASN A 109 25.37 -0.28 4.39
C ASN A 109 25.61 0.70 3.23
N HIS A 110 24.61 1.50 2.86
CA HIS A 110 24.62 2.24 1.59
C HIS A 110 24.70 3.75 1.75
N PHE A 111 24.25 4.29 2.87
CA PHE A 111 24.26 5.72 3.15
C PHE A 111 24.43 5.98 4.63
N ASP A 112 24.97 7.15 4.94
CA ASP A 112 25.03 7.74 6.27
C ASP A 112 23.92 8.78 6.42
N VAL A 113 23.51 9.02 7.66
CA VAL A 113 22.50 10.02 8.00
C VAL A 113 23.16 11.14 8.78
N ASP A 114 23.24 12.32 8.16
CA ASP A 114 23.80 13.50 8.80
C ASP A 114 22.73 14.17 9.68
N MET A 115 22.63 13.73 10.93
CA MET A 115 21.67 14.26 11.90
C MET A 115 21.85 15.77 12.17
N SER A 116 23.01 16.36 11.88
CA SER A 116 23.20 17.82 11.98
C SER A 116 22.30 18.60 11.01
N LYS A 117 21.85 17.96 9.93
CA LYS A 117 20.94 18.54 8.91
C LYS A 117 19.46 18.27 9.18
N PHE A 118 19.13 17.47 10.19
CA PHE A 118 17.74 17.08 10.47
C PHE A 118 16.85 18.30 10.68
N GLN A 119 17.28 19.23 11.55
CA GLN A 119 16.50 20.43 11.88
C GLN A 119 16.23 21.30 10.65
N THR A 120 17.26 21.58 9.85
CA THR A 120 17.11 22.39 8.61
C THR A 120 16.21 21.69 7.60
N THR A 121 16.31 20.37 7.48
CA THR A 121 15.47 19.57 6.59
C THR A 121 14.01 19.60 7.04
N ALA A 122 13.74 19.45 8.34
CA ALA A 122 12.40 19.54 8.90
C ALA A 122 11.80 20.95 8.70
N GLN A 123 12.57 22.00 8.93
CA GLN A 123 12.15 23.38 8.68
C GLN A 123 11.80 23.63 7.21
N TYR A 124 12.59 23.08 6.28
CA TYR A 124 12.31 23.16 4.85
C TYR A 124 11.02 22.44 4.45
N ILE A 125 10.77 21.23 4.98
CA ILE A 125 9.52 20.50 4.73
C ILE A 125 8.33 21.28 5.29
N VAL A 126 8.44 21.79 6.52
CA VAL A 126 7.40 22.62 7.14
C VAL A 126 7.14 23.89 6.34
N SER A 127 8.17 24.54 5.78
CA SER A 127 7.97 25.75 4.98
C SER A 127 7.24 25.47 3.67
N ILE A 128 7.49 24.33 3.03
CA ILE A 128 6.72 23.89 1.85
C ILE A 128 5.26 23.63 2.22
N ILE A 129 5.00 22.87 3.29
CA ILE A 129 3.64 22.57 3.75
C ILE A 129 2.89 23.88 4.06
N LYS A 130 3.53 24.81 4.77
CA LYS A 130 2.92 26.11 5.08
C LYS A 130 2.67 26.96 3.83
N ARG A 131 3.61 27.00 2.89
CA ARG A 131 3.46 27.76 1.64
C ARG A 131 2.24 27.28 0.85
N ASP A 132 2.03 25.97 0.79
CA ASP A 132 1.01 25.37 -0.07
C ASP A 132 -0.36 25.24 0.61
N TYR A 133 -0.38 25.08 1.95
CA TYR A 133 -1.59 24.73 2.70
C TYR A 133 -1.92 25.61 3.90
N ALA A 134 -1.05 26.53 4.36
CA ALA A 134 -1.43 27.36 5.50
C ALA A 134 -2.49 28.40 5.11
N PRO A 135 -3.49 28.67 5.97
CA PRO A 135 -3.76 28.02 7.27
C PRO A 135 -4.63 26.75 7.19
N ASP A 136 -5.12 26.40 6.00
CA ASP A 136 -6.02 25.28 5.75
C ASP A 136 -5.29 23.93 5.57
N PHE A 137 -4.68 23.44 6.65
CA PHE A 137 -3.99 22.16 6.64
C PHE A 137 -4.92 20.95 6.44
N GLN A 138 -6.24 21.14 6.58
CA GLN A 138 -7.22 20.08 6.32
C GLN A 138 -7.38 19.80 4.82
N SER A 139 -6.95 20.73 3.96
CA SER A 139 -6.94 20.55 2.51
C SER A 139 -5.75 19.74 1.99
N ILE A 140 -4.81 19.34 2.85
CA ILE A 140 -3.71 18.45 2.46
C ILE A 140 -4.32 17.12 2.00
N PRO A 141 -4.11 16.73 0.74
CA PRO A 141 -4.69 15.49 0.24
C PRO A 141 -4.02 14.28 0.91
N ASP A 142 -4.83 13.28 1.26
CA ASP A 142 -4.32 12.01 1.77
C ASP A 142 -3.31 11.40 0.79
N HIS A 143 -2.12 11.04 1.26
CA HIS A 143 -1.14 10.42 0.40
C HIS A 143 -1.62 9.02 -0.03
N GLY A 144 -1.67 8.78 -1.34
CA GLY A 144 -1.93 7.44 -1.83
C GLY A 144 -1.96 7.33 -3.34
N ARG A 145 -2.54 6.22 -3.83
CA ARG A 145 -2.69 5.96 -5.26
C ARG A 145 -3.57 7.00 -5.96
N TRP A 146 -4.46 7.67 -5.22
CA TRP A 146 -5.42 8.63 -5.75
C TRP A 146 -4.72 9.74 -6.55
N GLN A 147 -3.69 10.37 -5.98
CA GLN A 147 -2.98 11.48 -6.63
C GLN A 147 -2.22 11.03 -7.87
N HIS A 148 -1.78 9.76 -7.95
CA HIS A 148 -1.16 9.21 -9.15
C HIS A 148 -2.17 9.09 -10.30
N PHE A 149 -3.44 8.75 -10.04
CA PHE A 149 -4.48 8.77 -11.07
C PHE A 149 -4.72 10.19 -11.60
N ASP A 150 -4.55 11.19 -10.73
CA ASP A 150 -4.80 12.59 -11.06
C ASP A 150 -3.61 13.31 -11.73
N VAL A 151 -2.58 12.55 -12.11
CA VAL A 151 -1.38 13.06 -12.76
C VAL A 151 -1.70 13.90 -14.01
N GLY A 152 -1.03 15.05 -14.10
CA GLY A 152 -1.24 16.02 -15.18
C GLY A 152 -2.49 16.88 -14.99
N GLY A 153 -2.97 17.02 -13.74
CA GLY A 153 -4.05 17.92 -13.37
C GLY A 153 -5.43 17.46 -13.84
N LYS A 154 -5.62 16.15 -14.05
CA LYS A 154 -6.88 15.59 -14.53
C LYS A 154 -7.53 14.78 -13.41
N PRO A 155 -8.71 15.15 -12.89
CA PRO A 155 -9.35 14.44 -11.78
C PRO A 155 -10.00 13.13 -12.26
N ARG A 156 -9.20 12.12 -12.60
CA ARG A 156 -9.64 10.92 -13.32
C ARG A 156 -10.58 10.05 -12.49
N ILE A 157 -10.39 10.00 -11.19
CA ILE A 157 -11.31 9.25 -10.32
C ILE A 157 -12.67 9.95 -10.24
N ASN A 158 -12.71 11.27 -10.17
CA ASN A 158 -13.97 12.01 -10.20
C ASN A 158 -14.68 11.83 -11.55
N GLN A 159 -13.93 11.86 -12.66
CA GLN A 159 -14.46 11.57 -13.99
C GLN A 159 -15.01 10.14 -14.09
N LEU A 160 -14.32 9.16 -13.50
CA LEU A 160 -14.80 7.78 -13.43
C LEU A 160 -16.11 7.69 -12.64
N LEU A 161 -16.17 8.30 -11.45
CA LEU A 161 -17.40 8.34 -10.63
C LEU A 161 -18.56 9.01 -11.37
N GLN A 162 -18.31 10.10 -12.10
CA GLN A 162 -19.32 10.80 -12.89
C GLN A 162 -19.78 9.99 -14.11
N SER A 163 -18.95 9.08 -14.63
CA SER A 163 -19.31 8.22 -15.76
C SER A 163 -20.31 7.12 -15.41
N TRP A 164 -20.45 6.78 -14.13
CA TRP A 164 -21.37 5.76 -13.67
C TRP A 164 -22.78 6.32 -13.47
N PRO A 165 -23.84 5.59 -13.89
CA PRO A 165 -25.22 6.05 -13.74
C PRO A 165 -25.60 6.26 -12.27
N SER A 166 -26.55 7.16 -12.03
CA SER A 166 -27.06 7.47 -10.68
C SER A 166 -27.77 6.28 -10.02
N THR A 167 -28.12 5.24 -10.78
CA THR A 167 -28.68 3.98 -10.29
C THR A 167 -27.67 3.14 -9.50
N ILE A 168 -26.37 3.36 -9.69
CA ILE A 168 -25.32 2.71 -8.89
C ILE A 168 -25.17 3.49 -7.59
N ASP A 169 -25.49 2.83 -6.48
CA ASP A 169 -25.41 3.39 -5.14
C ASP A 169 -23.97 3.73 -4.72
N ASN A 170 -23.84 4.56 -3.69
CA ASN A 170 -22.53 4.99 -3.18
C ASN A 170 -21.67 3.85 -2.65
N LEU A 171 -22.29 2.78 -2.17
CA LEU A 171 -21.57 1.64 -1.61
C LEU A 171 -20.91 0.82 -2.72
N GLU A 172 -21.62 0.54 -3.80
CA GLU A 172 -21.07 -0.11 -4.99
C GLU A 172 -20.03 0.76 -5.69
N ARG A 173 -20.24 2.08 -5.74
CA ARG A 173 -19.19 3.01 -6.20
C ARG A 173 -17.91 2.88 -5.37
N ALA A 174 -18.03 2.76 -4.05
CA ALA A 174 -16.89 2.53 -3.16
C ALA A 174 -16.25 1.15 -3.40
N ARG A 175 -17.04 0.08 -3.61
CA ARG A 175 -16.51 -1.26 -3.96
C ARG A 175 -15.68 -1.23 -5.24
N ARG A 176 -16.18 -0.58 -6.29
CA ARG A 176 -15.45 -0.44 -7.57
C ARG A 176 -14.18 0.39 -7.42
N LEU A 177 -14.16 1.38 -6.53
CA LEU A 177 -12.93 2.11 -6.21
C LEU A 177 -11.93 1.22 -5.47
N ILE A 178 -12.36 0.40 -4.50
CA ILE A 178 -11.47 -0.57 -3.83
C ILE A 178 -10.90 -1.57 -4.83
N ASP A 179 -11.73 -2.09 -5.74
CA ASP A 179 -11.31 -2.96 -6.84
C ASP A 179 -10.15 -2.32 -7.62
N LEU A 180 -10.38 -1.11 -8.15
CA LEU A 180 -9.37 -0.35 -8.90
C LEU A 180 -8.10 -0.09 -8.09
N PHE A 181 -8.24 0.38 -6.85
CA PHE A 181 -7.10 0.79 -6.04
C PHE A 181 -6.23 -0.41 -5.66
N LEU A 182 -6.84 -1.55 -5.32
CA LEU A 182 -6.09 -2.74 -4.95
C LEU A 182 -5.24 -3.24 -6.12
N VAL A 183 -5.83 -3.45 -7.30
CA VAL A 183 -5.07 -3.93 -8.46
C VAL A 183 -4.03 -2.90 -8.92
N SER A 184 -4.34 -1.61 -8.85
CA SER A 184 -3.41 -0.55 -9.21
C SER A 184 -2.20 -0.50 -8.29
N VAL A 185 -2.41 -0.67 -6.98
CA VAL A 185 -1.31 -0.74 -6.00
C VAL A 185 -0.43 -1.96 -6.22
N LEU A 186 -1.01 -3.14 -6.48
CA LEU A 186 -0.23 -4.35 -6.75
C LEU A 186 0.56 -4.28 -8.07
N LEU A 187 0.05 -3.55 -9.06
CA LEU A 187 0.75 -3.34 -10.33
C LEU A 187 1.86 -2.29 -10.25
N ASP A 188 1.87 -1.45 -9.20
CA ASP A 188 2.90 -0.44 -8.96
C ASP A 188 4.16 -1.02 -8.32
N ALA A 189 4.73 -2.02 -8.99
CA ALA A 189 6.12 -2.38 -8.78
C ALA A 189 7.03 -1.43 -9.61
N GLY A 190 8.33 -1.38 -9.31
CA GLY A 190 9.28 -0.57 -10.05
C GLY A 190 9.15 -0.74 -11.56
N ALA A 191 8.97 0.37 -12.29
CA ALA A 191 8.79 0.37 -13.75
C ALA A 191 10.12 0.37 -14.53
N GLY A 192 11.25 0.40 -13.82
CA GLY A 192 12.55 0.77 -14.41
C GLY A 192 12.62 2.27 -14.73
N ASN A 193 13.72 2.67 -15.37
CA ASN A 193 14.00 4.07 -15.69
C ASN A 193 13.62 4.47 -17.13
N THR A 194 13.37 3.49 -17.99
CA THR A 194 13.14 3.68 -19.43
C THR A 194 11.67 3.56 -19.82
N TRP A 195 10.91 2.71 -19.15
CA TRP A 195 9.50 2.48 -19.46
C TRP A 195 8.66 3.76 -19.38
N SER A 196 7.73 3.90 -20.32
CA SER A 196 6.74 4.97 -20.33
C SER A 196 5.38 4.47 -20.84
N TYR A 197 4.32 5.14 -20.41
CA TYR A 197 2.95 4.87 -20.82
C TYR A 197 2.35 6.06 -21.55
N LYS A 198 1.91 5.83 -22.79
CA LYS A 198 1.15 6.83 -23.55
C LYS A 198 -0.35 6.64 -23.31
N SER A 199 -0.97 7.55 -22.59
CA SER A 199 -2.41 7.51 -22.28
C SER A 199 -3.24 7.55 -23.56
N LYS A 200 -4.19 6.63 -23.69
CA LYS A 200 -5.10 6.58 -24.85
C LYS A 200 -6.08 7.75 -24.83
N GLU A 201 -6.50 8.19 -23.65
CA GLU A 201 -7.48 9.26 -23.49
C GLU A 201 -6.90 10.65 -23.75
N SER A 202 -5.61 10.84 -23.49
CA SER A 202 -5.00 12.18 -23.54
C SER A 202 -3.84 12.33 -24.51
N GLY A 203 -3.30 11.21 -25.02
CA GLY A 203 -2.08 11.18 -25.83
C GLY A 203 -0.80 11.54 -25.07
N LYS A 204 -0.90 11.97 -23.80
CA LYS A 204 0.24 12.33 -22.95
C LYS A 204 1.01 11.09 -22.50
N VAL A 205 2.32 11.27 -22.34
CA VAL A 205 3.23 10.23 -21.87
C VAL A 205 3.53 10.43 -20.38
N TYR A 206 3.39 9.36 -19.62
CA TYR A 206 3.68 9.30 -18.19
C TYR A 206 4.72 8.21 -17.93
N ARG A 207 5.45 8.28 -16.83
CA ARG A 207 6.53 7.33 -16.47
C ARG A 207 6.32 6.86 -15.03
N ARG A 208 7.06 5.83 -14.62
CA ARG A 208 7.09 5.34 -13.22
C ARG A 208 5.66 5.08 -12.68
N SER A 209 5.44 5.36 -11.40
CA SER A 209 4.18 5.08 -10.70
C SER A 209 2.99 5.85 -11.26
N GLU A 210 3.19 7.04 -11.80
CA GLU A 210 2.14 7.80 -12.48
C GLU A 210 1.71 7.14 -13.80
N GLY A 211 2.68 6.63 -14.58
CA GLY A 211 2.40 5.86 -15.79
C GLY A 211 1.66 4.56 -15.48
N LEU A 212 2.08 3.84 -14.44
CA LEU A 212 1.41 2.61 -13.98
C LEU A 212 0.00 2.89 -13.46
N ALA A 213 -0.23 4.00 -12.77
CA ALA A 213 -1.56 4.42 -12.34
C ALA A 213 -2.48 4.65 -13.55
N VAL A 214 -2.04 5.41 -14.55
CA VAL A 214 -2.85 5.67 -15.75
C VAL A 214 -3.09 4.38 -16.55
N ALA A 215 -2.08 3.52 -16.70
CA ALA A 215 -2.23 2.22 -17.36
C ALA A 215 -3.25 1.32 -16.65
N SER A 216 -3.14 1.18 -15.33
CA SER A 216 -4.05 0.36 -14.53
C SER A 216 -5.50 0.86 -14.57
N LEU A 217 -5.71 2.18 -14.54
CA LEU A 217 -7.03 2.77 -14.71
C LEU A 217 -7.62 2.50 -16.11
N GLU A 218 -6.83 2.69 -17.17
CA GLU A 218 -7.30 2.43 -18.55
C GLU A 218 -7.58 0.93 -18.78
N MET A 219 -6.81 0.02 -18.15
CA MET A 219 -7.10 -1.42 -18.14
C MET A 219 -8.38 -1.75 -17.39
N PHE A 220 -8.60 -1.14 -16.22
CA PHE A 220 -9.81 -1.31 -15.44
C PHE A 220 -11.05 -0.84 -16.21
N LYS A 221 -11.02 0.37 -16.79
CA LYS A 221 -12.12 0.88 -17.63
C LYS A 221 -12.43 -0.02 -18.84
N ALA A 222 -11.42 -0.72 -19.35
CA ALA A 222 -11.54 -1.64 -20.47
C ALA A 222 -12.02 -3.05 -20.09
N GLY A 223 -12.39 -3.31 -18.83
CA GLY A 223 -12.89 -4.61 -18.39
C GLY A 223 -11.83 -5.69 -18.25
N MET A 224 -10.55 -5.32 -18.20
CA MET A 224 -9.45 -6.29 -18.20
C MET A 224 -9.47 -7.21 -16.98
N PHE A 225 -9.96 -6.71 -15.83
CA PHE A 225 -9.94 -7.43 -14.55
C PHE A 225 -11.29 -8.04 -14.16
N SER A 226 -12.33 -7.83 -14.97
CA SER A 226 -13.70 -8.30 -14.70
C SER A 226 -14.01 -9.57 -15.48
N SER A 227 -14.75 -10.50 -14.88
CA SER A 227 -15.36 -11.63 -15.57
C SER A 227 -16.65 -11.30 -16.28
N ASP A 228 -17.32 -10.21 -15.88
CA ASP A 228 -18.57 -9.76 -16.47
C ASP A 228 -18.32 -8.64 -17.48
N HIS A 229 -18.64 -8.89 -18.74
CA HIS A 229 -18.51 -7.90 -19.81
C HIS A 229 -19.49 -6.73 -19.71
N THR A 230 -20.59 -6.91 -18.97
CA THR A 230 -21.56 -5.84 -18.69
C THR A 230 -21.08 -4.91 -17.58
N GLU A 231 -20.15 -5.37 -16.73
CA GLU A 231 -19.56 -4.61 -15.63
C GLU A 231 -18.03 -4.50 -15.80
N PRO A 232 -17.54 -3.69 -16.76
CA PRO A 232 -16.11 -3.60 -17.04
C PRO A 232 -15.32 -2.94 -15.90
N CYS A 233 -15.94 -2.01 -15.16
CA CYS A 233 -15.32 -1.31 -14.04
C CYS A 233 -15.43 -2.12 -12.73
N GLN A 234 -14.94 -3.36 -12.76
CA GLN A 234 -14.92 -4.31 -11.65
C GLN A 234 -13.63 -5.13 -11.67
N VAL A 235 -13.24 -5.64 -10.50
CA VAL A 235 -12.22 -6.69 -10.37
C VAL A 235 -12.86 -7.89 -9.68
N ASP A 236 -12.68 -9.09 -10.23
CA ASP A 236 -13.08 -10.34 -9.57
C ASP A 236 -12.07 -11.46 -9.83
N GLY A 237 -12.10 -12.49 -8.98
CA GLY A 237 -11.16 -13.61 -9.07
C GLY A 237 -11.18 -14.31 -10.43
N ALA A 238 -12.36 -14.48 -11.04
CA ALA A 238 -12.45 -15.12 -12.36
C ALA A 238 -11.84 -14.27 -13.48
N GLY A 239 -12.00 -12.94 -13.43
CA GLY A 239 -11.38 -11.97 -14.32
C GLY A 239 -9.86 -11.97 -14.19
N LEU A 240 -9.36 -11.89 -12.96
CA LEU A 240 -7.92 -11.92 -12.68
C LEU A 240 -7.25 -13.22 -13.14
N ARG A 241 -7.91 -14.37 -12.99
CA ARG A 241 -7.39 -15.68 -13.39
C ARG A 241 -7.18 -15.83 -14.90
N ARG A 242 -7.93 -15.09 -15.72
CA ARG A 242 -7.80 -15.11 -17.20
C ARG A 242 -6.64 -14.25 -17.70
N LEU A 243 -6.00 -13.47 -16.85
CA LEU A 243 -4.92 -12.59 -17.26
C LEU A 243 -3.67 -13.40 -17.62
N THR A 244 -3.16 -13.14 -18.81
CA THR A 244 -1.88 -13.68 -19.27
C THR A 244 -0.81 -12.62 -19.24
N VAL A 245 0.46 -13.04 -19.14
CA VAL A 245 1.62 -12.14 -19.24
C VAL A 245 1.56 -11.33 -20.55
N GLY A 246 1.23 -11.97 -21.68
CA GLY A 246 1.12 -11.29 -22.98
C GLY A 246 -0.02 -10.26 -23.05
N ALA A 247 -1.17 -10.55 -22.45
CA ALA A 247 -2.26 -9.59 -22.37
C ALA A 247 -1.86 -8.36 -21.53
N LEU A 248 -1.18 -8.59 -20.40
CA LEU A 248 -0.65 -7.53 -19.55
C LEU A 248 0.44 -6.73 -20.26
N ALA A 249 1.38 -7.39 -20.97
CA ALA A 249 2.44 -6.77 -21.76
C ALA A 249 1.84 -5.74 -22.73
N LYS A 250 0.88 -6.19 -23.55
CA LYS A 250 0.23 -5.37 -24.56
C LYS A 250 -0.45 -4.14 -23.97
N ARG A 251 -1.13 -4.31 -22.84
CA ARG A 251 -1.89 -3.24 -22.18
C ARG A 251 -0.99 -2.27 -21.41
N MET A 252 0.13 -2.75 -20.89
CA MET A 252 1.19 -1.94 -20.29
C MET A 252 2.16 -1.35 -21.33
N GLN A 253 1.92 -1.54 -22.63
CA GLN A 253 2.77 -1.06 -23.73
C GLN A 253 4.22 -1.57 -23.64
N HIS A 254 4.41 -2.78 -23.09
CA HIS A 254 5.72 -3.40 -23.04
C HIS A 254 6.16 -3.86 -24.44
N SER A 255 7.38 -3.50 -24.84
CA SER A 255 8.11 -4.03 -25.99
C SER A 255 9.61 -4.02 -25.70
N GLU A 256 10.44 -4.45 -26.67
CA GLU A 256 11.89 -4.35 -26.58
C GLU A 256 12.37 -2.88 -26.47
N GLU A 257 11.69 -1.96 -27.15
CA GLU A 257 11.97 -0.51 -27.13
C GLU A 257 11.33 0.22 -25.93
N ASN A 258 10.35 -0.41 -25.28
CA ASN A 258 9.69 0.10 -24.07
C ASN A 258 9.61 -0.99 -22.98
N PRO A 259 10.76 -1.43 -22.45
CA PRO A 259 10.82 -2.59 -21.55
C PRO A 259 10.23 -2.26 -20.18
N LEU A 260 9.27 -3.06 -19.72
CA LEU A 260 8.70 -2.97 -18.36
C LEU A 260 9.28 -4.10 -17.51
N ALA A 261 10.17 -3.76 -16.57
CA ALA A 261 10.77 -4.74 -15.68
C ALA A 261 9.73 -5.43 -14.79
N GLY A 262 9.83 -6.75 -14.58
CA GLY A 262 9.00 -7.50 -13.62
C GLY A 262 7.57 -7.79 -14.08
N LEU A 263 7.35 -7.96 -15.38
CA LEU A 263 6.03 -8.19 -15.96
C LEU A 263 5.42 -9.53 -15.50
N GLU A 264 6.22 -10.59 -15.49
CA GLU A 264 5.84 -11.94 -15.02
C GLU A 264 5.45 -11.90 -13.55
N GLY A 265 6.22 -11.15 -12.75
CA GLY A 265 5.94 -10.93 -11.34
C GLY A 265 4.57 -10.29 -11.11
N ARG A 266 4.21 -9.27 -11.91
CA ARG A 266 2.89 -8.60 -11.86
C ARG A 266 1.75 -9.54 -12.26
N ALA A 267 1.89 -10.25 -13.38
CA ALA A 267 0.87 -11.20 -13.81
C ALA A 267 0.66 -12.33 -12.79
N GLY A 268 1.75 -12.90 -12.27
CA GLY A 268 1.70 -13.92 -11.22
C GLY A 268 1.11 -13.40 -9.91
N LEU A 269 1.36 -12.13 -9.55
CA LEU A 269 0.78 -11.49 -8.37
C LEU A 269 -0.74 -11.34 -8.51
N LEU A 270 -1.23 -10.91 -9.67
CA LEU A 270 -2.67 -10.84 -9.94
C LEU A 270 -3.34 -12.22 -10.00
N ALA A 271 -2.64 -13.23 -10.53
CA ALA A 271 -3.14 -14.61 -10.53
C ALA A 271 -3.28 -15.15 -9.10
N ARG A 272 -2.29 -14.92 -8.23
CA ARG A 272 -2.39 -15.31 -6.82
C ARG A 272 -3.40 -14.46 -6.04
N LEU A 273 -3.61 -13.20 -6.42
CA LEU A 273 -4.73 -12.41 -5.89
C LEU A 273 -6.06 -13.10 -6.23
N ALA A 274 -6.24 -13.64 -7.44
CA ALA A 274 -7.43 -14.40 -7.78
C ALA A 274 -7.67 -15.60 -6.85
N ASP A 275 -6.60 -16.27 -6.40
CA ASP A 275 -6.69 -17.36 -5.43
C ASP A 275 -7.04 -16.85 -4.02
N ALA A 276 -6.41 -15.76 -3.57
CA ALA A 276 -6.66 -15.16 -2.25
C ALA A 276 -8.11 -14.65 -2.12
N LEU A 277 -8.67 -14.10 -3.20
CA LEU A 277 -10.04 -13.60 -3.24
C LEU A 277 -11.10 -14.71 -3.08
N ASN A 278 -10.74 -15.99 -3.20
CA ASN A 278 -11.65 -17.11 -2.92
C ASN A 278 -11.99 -17.24 -1.42
N ASN A 279 -11.33 -16.48 -0.54
CA ASN A 279 -11.77 -16.38 0.85
C ASN A 279 -13.11 -15.61 0.92
N GLN A 280 -14.19 -16.36 0.79
CA GLN A 280 -15.57 -15.83 0.78
C GLN A 280 -15.95 -15.15 2.10
N GLU A 281 -15.24 -15.42 3.20
CA GLU A 281 -15.47 -14.74 4.47
C GLU A 281 -15.08 -13.26 4.42
N LEU A 282 -14.04 -12.95 3.62
CA LEU A 282 -13.50 -11.59 3.51
C LEU A 282 -13.96 -10.87 2.24
N PHE A 283 -14.09 -11.59 1.12
CA PHE A 283 -14.29 -11.03 -0.22
C PHE A 283 -15.63 -11.44 -0.87
N GLY A 284 -16.51 -12.09 -0.10
CA GLY A 284 -17.81 -12.56 -0.57
C GLY A 284 -17.73 -13.64 -1.65
N VAL A 285 -18.90 -14.11 -2.09
CA VAL A 285 -19.03 -15.19 -3.08
C VAL A 285 -18.51 -14.80 -4.47
N ASP A 286 -18.58 -13.52 -4.81
CA ASP A 286 -18.12 -12.99 -6.10
C ASP A 286 -16.59 -12.86 -6.17
N ALA A 287 -15.87 -13.14 -5.06
CA ALA A 287 -14.42 -13.04 -4.97
C ALA A 287 -13.89 -11.67 -5.46
N ARG A 288 -14.47 -10.58 -4.92
CA ARG A 288 -14.14 -9.19 -5.30
C ARG A 288 -13.39 -8.48 -4.18
N PRO A 289 -12.34 -7.70 -4.47
CA PRO A 289 -11.71 -6.83 -3.48
C PRO A 289 -12.71 -5.89 -2.78
N GLY A 290 -13.61 -5.27 -3.55
CA GLY A 290 -14.59 -4.31 -3.06
C GLY A 290 -15.59 -4.88 -2.07
N ASN A 291 -15.80 -6.20 -2.10
CA ASN A 291 -16.63 -6.90 -1.12
C ASN A 291 -15.99 -6.96 0.28
N MET A 292 -14.78 -6.41 0.49
CA MET A 292 -14.32 -6.05 1.84
C MET A 292 -15.32 -5.10 2.53
N LEU A 293 -16.04 -4.28 1.76
CA LEU A 293 -17.22 -3.55 2.21
C LEU A 293 -18.47 -4.41 2.00
N GLY A 294 -19.10 -4.84 3.10
CA GLY A 294 -20.32 -5.64 3.08
C GLY A 294 -21.49 -4.96 2.38
N ARG A 295 -22.54 -5.71 2.07
CA ARG A 295 -23.84 -5.12 1.72
C ARG A 295 -24.54 -4.76 3.01
N CYS A 296 -24.38 -3.53 3.47
CA CYS A 296 -25.15 -3.03 4.59
C CYS A 296 -26.61 -2.81 4.14
N PHE A 297 -27.39 -3.88 4.09
CA PHE A 297 -28.84 -3.78 4.13
C PHE A 297 -29.23 -3.75 5.60
N MET A 298 -29.57 -2.56 6.11
CA MET A 298 -30.41 -2.48 7.31
C MET A 298 -31.80 -3.00 6.94
N LEU A 299 -32.02 -4.30 7.10
CA LEU A 299 -33.37 -4.84 7.08
C LEU A 299 -34.03 -4.44 8.40
N PHE A 300 -34.85 -3.38 8.36
CA PHE A 300 -35.84 -3.16 9.41
C PHE A 300 -36.79 -4.37 9.41
N SER A 301 -36.66 -5.25 10.39
CA SER A 301 -37.68 -6.27 10.66
C SER A 301 -38.94 -5.55 11.14
N PRO A 302 -40.11 -5.72 10.50
CA PRO A 302 -41.37 -5.12 10.97
C PRO A 302 -41.92 -5.78 12.24
N PHE A 303 -41.27 -6.84 12.75
CA PHE A 303 -41.68 -7.51 13.99
C PHE A 303 -40.90 -6.97 15.21
N PRO A 304 -41.58 -6.53 16.28
CA PRO A 304 -40.94 -6.18 17.55
C PRO A 304 -40.42 -7.44 18.27
N PRO A 305 -39.24 -7.38 18.93
CA PRO A 305 -38.38 -6.21 19.11
C PRO A 305 -37.54 -5.91 17.85
N PRO A 306 -37.21 -4.64 17.58
CA PRO A 306 -36.32 -4.27 16.47
C PRO A 306 -34.97 -4.95 16.69
N THR A 307 -34.73 -6.01 15.93
CA THR A 307 -33.43 -6.68 15.89
C THR A 307 -32.71 -6.15 14.67
N ILE A 308 -31.55 -5.51 14.87
CA ILE A 308 -30.61 -5.27 13.78
C ILE A 308 -30.15 -6.65 13.32
N ARG A 309 -30.75 -7.17 12.26
CA ARG A 309 -30.19 -8.33 11.56
C ARG A 309 -29.21 -7.79 10.54
N TYR A 310 -27.92 -7.94 10.82
CA TYR A 310 -26.91 -7.92 9.78
C TYR A 310 -27.28 -9.03 8.79
N CYS A 311 -27.72 -8.65 7.59
CA CYS A 311 -27.94 -9.64 6.53
C CYS A 311 -26.58 -10.29 6.28
N SER A 312 -26.52 -11.62 6.40
CA SER A 312 -25.30 -12.42 6.38
C SER A 312 -24.59 -12.37 5.02
N THR A 313 -23.97 -11.25 4.67
CA THR A 313 -23.03 -11.16 3.55
C THR A 313 -21.62 -11.09 4.11
N LYS A 314 -21.04 -12.29 4.30
CA LYS A 314 -19.64 -12.51 4.63
C LYS A 314 -18.71 -11.50 3.95
N CYS A 315 -18.19 -10.54 4.70
CA CYS A 315 -17.23 -9.54 4.26
C CYS A 315 -16.25 -9.18 5.37
N LEU A 316 -15.12 -8.55 5.00
CA LEU A 316 -14.12 -8.08 5.95
C LEU A 316 -14.70 -7.12 6.99
N LEU A 317 -15.56 -6.16 6.61
CA LEU A 317 -16.15 -5.23 7.57
C LEU A 317 -17.05 -5.93 8.60
N ASP A 318 -17.91 -6.85 8.16
CA ASP A 318 -18.80 -7.61 9.06
C ASP A 318 -17.99 -8.55 9.96
N TYR A 319 -16.92 -9.15 9.43
CA TYR A 319 -15.96 -9.93 10.22
C TYR A 319 -15.34 -9.07 11.33
N LEU A 320 -14.85 -7.87 10.99
CA LEU A 320 -14.27 -6.96 11.98
C LEU A 320 -15.30 -6.50 13.01
N LEU A 321 -16.51 -6.11 12.59
CA LEU A 321 -17.55 -5.64 13.48
C LEU A 321 -18.07 -6.71 14.44
N SER A 322 -18.07 -7.98 14.02
CA SER A 322 -18.50 -9.12 14.84
C SER A 322 -17.39 -9.73 15.68
N HIS A 323 -16.13 -9.34 15.46
CA HIS A 323 -15.00 -9.92 16.17
C HIS A 323 -15.04 -9.58 17.67
N PRO A 324 -14.74 -10.54 18.58
CA PRO A 324 -14.80 -10.31 20.03
C PRO A 324 -13.90 -9.17 20.54
N SER A 325 -12.84 -8.84 19.81
CA SER A 325 -11.93 -7.73 20.13
C SER A 325 -12.46 -6.35 19.73
N THR A 326 -13.55 -6.28 18.96
CA THR A 326 -14.18 -5.01 18.61
C THR A 326 -14.98 -4.51 19.79
N LEU A 327 -14.70 -3.29 20.21
CA LEU A 327 -15.39 -2.68 21.34
C LEU A 327 -16.75 -2.18 20.87
N ALA A 328 -17.80 -2.84 21.35
CA ALA A 328 -19.17 -2.42 21.13
C ALA A 328 -19.43 -1.13 21.90
N SER A 329 -19.53 -0.02 21.16
CA SER A 329 -19.91 1.29 21.69
C SER A 329 -20.91 1.95 20.73
N SER A 330 -21.40 3.16 21.03
CA SER A 330 -22.25 3.92 20.09
C SER A 330 -21.59 4.12 18.72
N VAL A 331 -20.25 4.13 18.69
CA VAL A 331 -19.43 4.01 17.49
C VAL A 331 -18.54 2.78 17.66
N PRO A 332 -18.69 1.71 16.84
CA PRO A 332 -17.84 0.53 16.97
C PRO A 332 -16.36 0.89 16.83
N ILE A 333 -15.51 0.38 17.73
CA ILE A 333 -14.06 0.61 17.69
C ILE A 333 -13.37 -0.69 17.33
N ILE A 334 -12.79 -0.72 16.13
CA ILE A 334 -12.00 -1.84 15.63
C ILE A 334 -10.53 -1.58 15.97
N PRO A 335 -9.87 -2.45 16.76
CA PRO A 335 -8.45 -2.31 17.03
C PRO A 335 -7.61 -2.43 15.75
N VAL A 336 -6.65 -1.52 15.57
CA VAL A 336 -5.74 -1.55 14.40
C VAL A 336 -5.02 -2.90 14.24
N PRO A 337 -4.53 -3.58 15.31
CA PRO A 337 -3.93 -4.90 15.16
C PRO A 337 -4.87 -5.95 14.58
N LEU A 338 -6.18 -5.87 14.88
CA LEU A 338 -7.15 -6.80 14.31
C LEU A 338 -7.29 -6.58 12.80
N LEU A 339 -7.51 -5.32 12.37
CA LEU A 339 -7.56 -4.98 10.94
C LEU A 339 -6.28 -5.41 10.22
N TRP A 340 -5.13 -5.12 10.82
CA TRP A 340 -3.82 -5.50 10.29
C TRP A 340 -3.69 -7.02 10.10
N ASN A 341 -4.05 -7.81 11.12
CA ASN A 341 -3.95 -9.27 11.05
C ASN A 341 -4.87 -9.84 9.95
N VAL A 342 -6.13 -9.37 9.88
CA VAL A 342 -7.07 -9.81 8.85
C VAL A 342 -6.53 -9.54 7.44
N LEU A 343 -5.93 -8.36 7.22
CA LEU A 343 -5.31 -8.03 5.94
C LEU A 343 -4.06 -8.87 5.66
N MET A 344 -3.18 -9.02 6.66
CA MET A 344 -1.94 -9.79 6.53
C MET A 344 -2.21 -11.26 6.26
N ASP A 345 -3.22 -11.87 6.87
CA ASP A 345 -3.61 -13.26 6.66
C ASP A 345 -4.42 -13.43 5.37
N GLY A 346 -5.43 -12.58 5.16
CA GLY A 346 -6.30 -12.65 3.99
C GLY A 346 -5.57 -12.43 2.66
N LEU A 347 -4.51 -11.62 2.65
CA LEU A 347 -3.71 -11.34 1.46
C LEU A 347 -2.34 -12.03 1.47
N SER A 348 -1.98 -12.81 2.50
CA SER A 348 -0.71 -13.55 2.54
C SER A 348 -0.42 -14.38 1.28
N PRO A 349 -1.42 -15.11 0.71
CA PRO A 349 -1.19 -15.99 -0.44
C PRO A 349 -0.78 -15.28 -1.73
N ILE A 350 -0.93 -13.94 -1.83
CA ILE A 350 -0.58 -13.20 -3.05
C ILE A 350 0.93 -13.20 -3.31
N TRP A 351 1.73 -13.36 -2.25
CA TRP A 351 3.19 -13.31 -2.33
C TRP A 351 3.75 -14.64 -2.84
N PRO A 352 4.70 -14.61 -3.80
CA PRO A 352 5.24 -15.85 -4.36
C PRO A 352 6.07 -16.62 -3.33
N PRO A 353 6.19 -17.96 -3.46
CA PRO A 353 7.02 -18.77 -2.56
C PRO A 353 8.49 -18.35 -2.48
N SER A 354 9.00 -17.64 -3.50
CA SER A 354 10.36 -17.09 -3.50
C SER A 354 10.55 -15.89 -2.56
N ARG A 355 9.49 -15.35 -1.95
CA ARG A 355 9.57 -14.32 -0.91
C ARG A 355 10.09 -14.89 0.40
N THR A 356 10.47 -13.98 1.31
CA THR A 356 10.99 -14.36 2.62
C THR A 356 9.98 -15.19 3.39
N GLN A 357 10.43 -16.34 3.88
CA GLN A 357 9.65 -17.24 4.73
C GLN A 357 10.42 -17.53 6.02
N ILE A 358 9.68 -17.79 7.09
CA ILE A 358 10.20 -18.33 8.34
C ILE A 358 9.41 -19.59 8.64
N ASP A 359 10.10 -20.71 8.78
CA ASP A 359 9.49 -22.03 9.05
C ASP A 359 8.37 -22.39 8.05
N GLY A 360 8.55 -22.02 6.77
CA GLY A 360 7.58 -22.24 5.70
C GLY A 360 6.42 -21.22 5.67
N ILE A 361 6.36 -20.28 6.61
CA ILE A 361 5.34 -19.23 6.67
C ILE A 361 5.83 -17.98 5.94
N SER A 362 5.06 -17.52 4.95
CA SER A 362 5.33 -16.27 4.23
C SER A 362 5.26 -15.06 5.16
N ILE A 363 6.29 -14.21 5.10
CA ILE A 363 6.34 -12.91 5.82
C ILE A 363 5.85 -11.77 4.91
N GLY A 364 5.42 -12.08 3.68
CA GLY A 364 4.92 -11.13 2.70
C GLY A 364 6.03 -10.42 1.92
N ASP A 365 5.82 -9.14 1.58
CA ASP A 365 6.78 -8.33 0.82
C ASP A 365 7.89 -7.76 1.72
N ALA A 366 8.61 -8.67 2.37
CA ALA A 366 9.71 -8.36 3.28
C ALA A 366 10.99 -9.08 2.83
N TRP A 367 12.13 -8.49 3.17
CA TRP A 367 13.47 -9.03 2.90
C TRP A 367 14.37 -8.95 4.14
N PRO A 368 15.36 -9.85 4.27
CA PRO A 368 16.41 -9.72 5.28
C PRO A 368 17.15 -8.39 5.14
N CYS A 369 17.15 -7.59 6.20
CA CYS A 369 17.93 -6.36 6.24
C CYS A 369 19.35 -6.67 6.73
N LYS A 370 20.34 -6.60 5.83
CA LYS A 370 21.76 -6.90 6.15
C LYS A 370 22.38 -6.00 7.23
N ALA A 371 21.80 -4.83 7.48
CA ALA A 371 22.26 -3.96 8.55
C ALA A 371 21.82 -4.47 9.93
N MET A 372 20.82 -5.35 9.99
CA MET A 372 20.28 -5.91 11.23
C MET A 372 21.08 -7.14 11.67
N PRO A 373 21.17 -7.40 12.99
CA PRO A 373 21.71 -8.65 13.50
C PRO A 373 20.87 -9.84 13.02
N SER A 374 21.53 -10.98 12.81
CA SER A 374 20.96 -12.21 12.25
C SER A 374 19.89 -12.86 13.14
N SER A 375 19.82 -12.50 14.42
CA SER A 375 18.84 -12.98 15.39
C SER A 375 18.00 -11.82 15.94
N PRO A 376 16.71 -12.04 16.29
CA PRO A 376 15.99 -11.08 17.11
C PRO A 376 16.79 -10.87 18.40
N PRO A 377 17.02 -9.60 18.83
CA PRO A 377 17.72 -9.37 20.08
C PRO A 377 16.93 -10.02 21.23
N PRO A 378 17.60 -10.67 22.20
CA PRO A 378 16.92 -11.18 23.37
C PRO A 378 16.11 -10.06 24.01
N GLN A 379 14.85 -10.33 24.36
CA GLN A 379 14.04 -9.37 25.10
C GLN A 379 14.81 -8.99 26.37
N ASN A 380 15.17 -7.70 26.52
CA ASN A 380 15.67 -7.18 27.79
C ASN A 380 14.55 -7.35 28.83
N ARG A 381 14.60 -8.45 29.59
CA ARG A 381 13.83 -8.57 30.83
C ARG A 381 14.32 -7.48 31.77
N GLY A 382 13.47 -6.48 32.02
CA GLY A 382 13.61 -5.53 33.12
C GLY A 382 14.72 -4.48 32.96
N LYS A 383 14.42 -3.39 32.26
CA LYS A 383 14.85 -2.07 32.70
C LYS A 383 13.64 -1.15 32.74
N THR A 384 13.02 -1.10 33.91
CA THR A 384 12.12 -0.02 34.31
C THR A 384 12.87 1.29 34.11
N LEU A 385 12.47 2.08 33.12
CA LEU A 385 12.91 3.46 32.98
C LEU A 385 12.32 4.22 34.17
N SER A 386 13.11 4.37 35.23
CA SER A 386 12.84 5.36 36.26
C SER A 386 13.01 6.74 35.64
N LEU A 387 11.89 7.42 35.40
CA LEU A 387 11.85 8.86 35.15
C LEU A 387 12.38 9.56 36.40
N SER A 388 13.65 9.98 36.38
CA SER A 388 14.15 10.97 37.33
C SER A 388 13.77 12.35 36.80
N THR A 389 12.79 12.96 37.45
CA THR A 389 12.52 14.40 37.38
C THR A 389 13.71 15.20 37.92
N SER A 390 14.17 16.17 37.15
CA SER A 390 14.81 17.40 37.64
C SER A 390 14.49 18.52 36.66
#